data_AF-A0A0Q5XNV0-F1
#
_entry.id   AF-A0A0Q5XNV0-F1
#
_cell.length_a   1.000
_cell.length_b   1.000
_cell.length_c   1.000
_cell.angle_alpha   90.00
_cell.angle_beta   90.00
_cell.angle_gamma   90.00
#
_symmetry.space_group_name_H-M   'P 1'
#
loop_
_entity.id
_entity.type
_entity.pdbx_description
1 polymer ?
#
loop_
_entity_poly.entity_id
_entity_poly.type
_entity_poly.pdbx_seq_one_letter_code
_entity_poly.pdbx_strand_id
1 'polypeptide(L)'
;MSFDLILNTADVYRTAALANPHTRFFVLKGNHDWTRDLERRSAFDVFAALVADAPNIVIVTRPVIENGLVFYPWHPLWDAKETLSKITDKILFGHFDVEFGEHNMVPTELGFERIFTGHDHKARRLKRHGTEVIVVGSMQPYAHGEEADDSLYVTLRPEEVPAAGDLRNKCVRILGQFDGDIDCLQITYKQEKTADDGSIEQVTLGDFDMERLFGEAFAEAGVSAERTQIVLGQYQAKRTAAGV
;
A
#
# COMPACT_ATOMS: atom_id res chain seq x y z
N MET A 1 0.67 0.27 14.75
CA MET A 1 -0.73 -0.05 15.09
C MET A 1 -0.84 -0.09 16.62
N SER A 2 -1.87 0.52 17.21
CA SER A 2 -2.05 0.50 18.67
C SER A 2 -2.52 -0.88 19.15
N PHE A 3 -2.08 -1.30 20.34
CA PHE A 3 -2.57 -2.54 20.96
C PHE A 3 -4.08 -2.50 21.22
N ASP A 4 -4.62 -1.35 21.63
CA ASP A 4 -6.06 -1.18 21.87
C ASP A 4 -6.87 -1.45 20.60
N LEU A 5 -6.35 -1.05 19.44
CA LEU A 5 -7.03 -1.30 18.15
C LEU A 5 -7.08 -2.80 17.84
N ILE A 6 -5.99 -3.53 18.09
CA ILE A 6 -5.93 -4.98 17.83
C ILE A 6 -6.91 -5.72 18.76
N LEU A 7 -6.92 -5.35 20.05
CA LEU A 7 -7.84 -5.91 21.04
C LEU A 7 -9.30 -5.63 20.69
N ASN A 8 -9.63 -4.37 20.42
CA ASN A 8 -10.99 -3.97 20.02
C ASN A 8 -11.44 -4.69 18.74
N THR A 9 -10.55 -4.85 17.76
CA THR A 9 -10.86 -5.58 16.53
C THR A 9 -11.16 -7.05 16.82
N ALA A 10 -10.32 -7.71 17.64
CA ALA A 10 -10.56 -9.09 18.04
C ALA A 10 -11.89 -9.26 18.79
N ASP A 11 -12.21 -8.35 19.70
CA ASP A 11 -13.47 -8.39 20.46
C ASP A 11 -14.70 -8.20 19.58
N VAL A 12 -14.65 -7.29 18.60
CA VAL A 12 -15.73 -7.10 17.63
C VAL A 12 -15.93 -8.37 16.81
N TYR A 13 -14.86 -8.98 16.31
CA TYR A 13 -14.95 -10.23 15.55
C TYR A 13 -15.50 -11.38 16.39
N ARG A 14 -15.04 -11.56 17.63
CA ARG A 14 -15.54 -12.61 18.54
C ARG A 14 -17.02 -12.38 18.88
N THR A 15 -17.41 -11.14 19.14
CA THR A 15 -18.81 -10.78 19.41
C THR A 15 -19.70 -11.11 18.20
N ALA A 16 -19.26 -10.72 16.99
CA ALA A 16 -19.99 -11.03 15.76
C ALA A 16 -20.08 -12.54 15.51
N ALA A 17 -19.00 -13.28 15.74
CA ALA A 17 -18.93 -14.73 15.58
C ALA A 17 -19.86 -15.46 16.54
N LEU A 18 -19.91 -15.04 17.81
CA LEU A 18 -20.83 -15.59 18.82
C LEU A 18 -22.30 -15.28 18.50
N ALA A 19 -22.58 -14.06 18.04
CA ALA A 19 -23.93 -13.66 17.66
C ALA A 19 -24.45 -14.36 16.38
N ASN A 20 -23.53 -14.83 15.52
CA ASN A 20 -23.85 -15.44 14.23
C ASN A 20 -23.17 -16.81 14.09
N PRO A 21 -23.58 -17.83 14.86
CA PRO A 21 -22.90 -19.13 14.90
C PRO A 21 -22.97 -19.91 13.57
N HIS A 22 -23.90 -19.55 12.68
CA HIS A 22 -24.05 -20.15 11.35
C HIS A 22 -23.36 -19.35 10.24
N THR A 23 -22.65 -18.27 10.58
CA THR A 23 -21.88 -17.45 9.64
C THR A 23 -20.40 -17.74 9.81
N ARG A 24 -19.70 -18.00 8.71
CA ARG A 24 -18.23 -18.11 8.68
C ARG A 24 -17.60 -16.78 8.30
N PHE A 25 -16.62 -16.35 9.08
CA PHE A 25 -15.86 -15.12 8.88
C PHE A 25 -14.46 -15.49 8.36
N PHE A 26 -14.18 -15.25 7.08
CA PHE A 26 -12.86 -15.46 6.51
C PHE A 26 -12.08 -14.16 6.56
N VAL A 27 -10.92 -14.15 7.23
CA VAL A 27 -10.05 -12.98 7.34
C VAL A 27 -8.76 -13.26 6.59
N LEU A 28 -8.59 -12.57 5.46
CA LEU A 28 -7.45 -12.71 4.56
C LEU A 28 -6.29 -11.85 5.03
N LYS A 29 -5.08 -12.43 5.12
CA LYS A 29 -3.86 -11.66 5.35
C LYS A 29 -3.52 -10.85 4.09
N GLY A 30 -3.63 -9.53 4.17
CA GLY A 30 -3.31 -8.60 3.08
C GLY A 30 -1.83 -8.23 3.03
N ASN A 31 -1.44 -7.39 2.07
CA ASN A 31 -0.03 -6.99 1.89
C ASN A 31 0.54 -6.24 3.10
N HIS A 32 -0.24 -5.36 3.73
CA HIS A 32 0.16 -4.59 4.91
C HIS A 32 0.18 -5.41 6.22
N ASP A 33 -0.40 -6.62 6.20
CA ASP A 33 -0.39 -7.53 7.33
C ASP A 33 0.89 -8.39 7.39
N TRP A 34 1.69 -8.36 6.33
CA TRP A 34 3.00 -9.00 6.31
C TRP A 34 4.09 -8.06 6.79
N THR A 35 5.04 -8.63 7.53
CA THR A 35 6.32 -8.00 7.81
C THR A 35 7.30 -8.31 6.69
N ARG A 36 8.19 -7.34 6.36
CA ARG A 36 9.30 -7.59 5.43
C ARG A 36 10.24 -8.68 5.93
N ASP A 37 10.40 -8.74 7.26
CA ASP A 37 11.09 -9.82 7.96
C ASP A 37 10.06 -10.91 8.32
N LEU A 38 10.08 -12.03 7.59
CA LEU A 38 9.12 -13.12 7.73
C LEU A 38 9.27 -13.92 9.03
N GLU A 39 10.37 -13.72 9.77
CA GLU A 39 10.55 -14.34 11.09
C GLU A 39 9.84 -13.55 12.20
N ARG A 40 9.43 -12.30 11.94
CA ARG A 40 8.70 -11.47 12.89
C ARG A 40 7.20 -11.71 12.80
N ARG A 41 6.55 -11.63 13.96
CA ARG A 41 5.09 -11.59 14.06
C ARG A 41 4.57 -10.19 13.75
N SER A 42 3.55 -10.10 12.93
CA SER A 42 2.84 -8.86 12.63
C SER A 42 1.65 -8.64 13.57
N ALA A 43 1.02 -7.47 13.50
CA ALA A 43 -0.22 -7.19 14.22
C ALA A 43 -1.33 -8.19 13.87
N PHE A 44 -1.37 -8.65 12.61
CA PHE A 44 -2.31 -9.66 12.16
C PHE A 44 -2.09 -11.01 12.85
N ASP A 45 -0.84 -11.40 13.13
CA ASP A 45 -0.56 -12.66 13.83
C ASP A 45 -1.03 -12.61 15.29
N VAL A 46 -0.95 -11.43 15.92
CA VAL A 46 -1.50 -11.21 17.27
C VAL A 46 -3.03 -11.28 17.22
N PHE A 47 -3.67 -10.59 16.28
CA PHE A 47 -5.13 -10.69 16.07
C PHE A 47 -5.57 -12.15 15.85
N ALA A 48 -4.89 -12.88 14.98
CA ALA A 48 -5.18 -14.28 14.68
C ALA A 48 -5.12 -15.17 15.94
N ALA A 49 -4.15 -14.93 16.82
CA ALA A 49 -4.05 -15.63 18.10
C ALA A 49 -5.20 -15.29 19.05
N LEU A 50 -5.65 -14.04 19.08
CA LEU A 50 -6.74 -13.57 19.95
C LEU A 50 -8.11 -14.13 19.56
N VAL A 51 -8.33 -14.47 18.29
CA VAL A 51 -9.60 -15.00 17.78
C VAL A 51 -9.57 -16.51 17.52
N ALA A 52 -8.47 -17.19 17.87
CA ALA A 52 -8.23 -18.60 17.55
C ALA A 52 -9.23 -19.56 18.21
N ASP A 53 -9.89 -19.14 19.29
CA ASP A 53 -10.90 -19.92 20.02
C ASP A 53 -12.29 -19.90 19.34
N ALA A 54 -12.53 -18.99 18.40
CA ALA A 54 -13.81 -18.86 17.71
C ALA A 54 -13.89 -19.81 16.49
N PRO A 55 -14.74 -20.87 16.52
CA PRO A 55 -14.71 -21.94 15.52
C PRO A 55 -15.18 -21.50 14.12
N ASN A 56 -15.94 -20.41 14.03
CA ASN A 56 -16.46 -19.85 12.80
C ASN A 56 -15.67 -18.65 12.27
N ILE A 57 -14.52 -18.32 12.87
CA ILE A 57 -13.53 -17.40 12.31
C ILE A 57 -12.41 -18.20 11.67
N VAL A 58 -12.12 -17.93 10.39
CA VAL A 58 -11.07 -18.59 9.61
C VAL A 58 -10.02 -17.57 9.25
N ILE A 59 -8.85 -17.72 9.85
CA ILE A 59 -7.68 -16.92 9.50
C ILE A 59 -7.02 -17.53 8.27
N VAL A 60 -6.96 -16.76 7.19
CA VAL A 60 -6.42 -17.20 5.90
C VAL A 60 -5.01 -16.65 5.76
N THR A 61 -4.02 -17.46 6.13
CA THR A 61 -2.57 -17.22 5.90
C THR A 61 -1.97 -18.14 4.83
N ARG A 62 -2.77 -19.10 4.36
CA ARG A 62 -2.50 -19.97 3.21
C ARG A 62 -3.80 -20.11 2.40
N PRO A 63 -3.75 -20.57 1.14
CA PRO A 63 -4.97 -20.79 0.37
C PRO A 63 -5.92 -21.74 1.11
N VAL A 64 -7.19 -21.35 1.23
CA VAL A 64 -8.27 -22.15 1.81
C VAL A 64 -9.34 -22.33 0.74
N ILE A 65 -9.82 -23.56 0.59
CA ILE A 65 -10.94 -23.89 -0.30
C ILE A 65 -12.06 -24.43 0.57
N GLU A 66 -13.25 -23.83 0.46
CA GLU A 66 -14.41 -24.27 1.21
C GLU A 66 -15.71 -24.02 0.44
N ASN A 67 -16.55 -25.05 0.32
CA ASN A 67 -17.87 -24.97 -0.33
C ASN A 67 -17.84 -24.35 -1.74
N GLY A 68 -16.79 -24.65 -2.52
CA GLY A 68 -16.64 -24.12 -3.88
C GLY A 68 -16.09 -22.68 -3.95
N LEU A 69 -15.66 -22.13 -2.81
CA LEU A 69 -15.08 -20.79 -2.69
C LEU A 69 -13.59 -20.91 -2.36
N VAL A 70 -12.78 -20.07 -2.99
CA VAL A 70 -11.33 -20.01 -2.79
C VAL A 70 -10.99 -18.74 -2.06
N PHE A 71 -10.19 -18.83 -1.00
CA PHE A 71 -9.69 -17.70 -0.23
C PHE A 71 -8.18 -17.71 -0.30
N TYR A 72 -7.60 -16.69 -0.91
CA TYR A 72 -6.16 -16.58 -1.16
C TYR A 72 -5.59 -15.33 -0.48
N PRO A 73 -4.68 -15.48 0.49
CA PRO A 73 -4.03 -14.33 1.10
C PRO A 73 -2.99 -13.72 0.15
N TRP A 74 -2.70 -12.43 0.29
CA TRP A 74 -1.51 -11.87 -0.34
C TRP A 74 -0.27 -12.54 0.28
N HIS A 75 0.79 -12.76 -0.49
CA HIS A 75 2.03 -13.32 0.04
C HIS A 75 3.27 -12.72 -0.66
N PRO A 76 4.32 -12.32 0.08
CA PRO A 76 5.45 -11.59 -0.50
C PRO A 76 6.37 -12.41 -1.41
N LEU A 77 6.26 -13.74 -1.35
CA LEU A 77 7.14 -14.66 -2.09
C LEU A 77 6.39 -15.65 -2.99
N TRP A 78 5.06 -15.65 -2.97
CA TRP A 78 4.31 -16.61 -3.78
C TRP A 78 3.76 -15.93 -5.01
N ASP A 79 3.88 -16.60 -6.13
CA ASP A 79 3.17 -16.21 -7.33
C ASP A 79 1.72 -16.70 -7.25
N ALA A 80 0.78 -15.76 -7.31
CA ALA A 80 -0.65 -16.05 -7.21
C ALA A 80 -1.11 -16.95 -8.35
N LYS A 81 -0.65 -16.70 -9.58
CA LYS A 81 -1.05 -17.47 -10.75
C LYS A 81 -0.53 -18.90 -10.67
N GLU A 82 0.73 -19.10 -10.29
CA GLU A 82 1.32 -20.42 -10.10
C GLU A 82 0.57 -21.21 -9.01
N THR A 83 0.36 -20.57 -7.85
CA THR A 83 -0.27 -21.21 -6.70
C THR A 83 -1.72 -21.61 -6.98
N LEU A 84 -2.46 -20.78 -7.73
CA LEU A 84 -3.87 -20.98 -8.02
C LEU A 84 -4.12 -21.80 -9.31
N SER A 85 -3.09 -22.08 -10.11
CA SER A 85 -3.21 -22.74 -11.43
C SER A 85 -3.91 -24.10 -11.43
N LYS A 86 -3.91 -24.79 -10.28
CA LYS A 86 -4.49 -26.13 -10.12
C LYS A 86 -5.90 -26.12 -9.52
N ILE A 87 -6.42 -24.94 -9.19
CA ILE A 87 -7.74 -24.79 -8.58
C ILE A 87 -8.80 -24.63 -9.66
N THR A 88 -9.90 -25.37 -9.54
CA THR A 88 -10.96 -25.44 -10.55
C THR A 88 -12.26 -24.77 -10.12
N ASP A 89 -12.35 -24.36 -8.85
CA ASP A 89 -13.47 -23.61 -8.29
C ASP A 89 -13.69 -22.28 -9.02
N LYS A 90 -14.93 -21.76 -8.95
CA LYS A 90 -15.36 -20.66 -9.81
C LYS A 90 -15.27 -19.28 -9.17
N ILE A 91 -15.24 -19.20 -7.86
CA ILE A 91 -15.25 -17.94 -7.11
C ILE A 91 -14.01 -17.85 -6.24
N LEU A 92 -13.26 -16.77 -6.43
CA LEU A 92 -12.02 -16.49 -5.71
C LEU A 92 -12.14 -15.18 -4.93
N PHE A 93 -11.69 -15.21 -3.68
CA PHE A 93 -11.49 -14.05 -2.81
C PHE A 93 -10.00 -13.91 -2.56
N GLY A 94 -9.48 -12.70 -2.68
CA GLY A 94 -8.10 -12.45 -2.32
C GLY A 94 -7.73 -10.99 -2.18
N HIS A 95 -6.44 -10.73 -2.19
CA HIS A 95 -5.88 -9.40 -2.05
C HIS A 95 -4.80 -9.26 -3.11
N PHE A 96 -5.21 -8.86 -4.31
CA PHE A 96 -4.42 -8.89 -5.54
C PHE A 96 -4.19 -7.49 -6.11
N ASP A 97 -3.08 -7.35 -6.82
CA ASP A 97 -2.84 -6.23 -7.72
C ASP A 97 -3.73 -6.36 -8.97
N VAL A 98 -4.34 -5.25 -9.41
CA VAL A 98 -5.31 -5.27 -10.52
C VAL A 98 -4.77 -4.62 -11.80
N GLU A 99 -4.02 -3.54 -11.65
CA GLU A 99 -3.45 -2.76 -12.76
C GLU A 99 -1.95 -2.98 -12.92
N PHE A 100 -1.20 -2.85 -11.82
CA PHE A 100 0.26 -2.94 -11.81
C PHE A 100 0.71 -3.81 -10.65
N GLY A 101 1.46 -4.86 -10.95
CA GLY A 101 1.97 -5.82 -9.98
C GLY A 101 2.74 -6.91 -10.70
N GLU A 102 3.60 -7.60 -9.95
CA GLU A 102 4.40 -8.69 -10.50
C GLU A 102 3.81 -10.04 -10.08
N HIS A 103 4.01 -10.43 -8.82
CA HIS A 103 3.75 -11.79 -8.34
C HIS A 103 2.37 -11.99 -7.69
N ASN A 104 1.68 -10.91 -7.28
CA ASN A 104 0.30 -10.98 -6.72
C ASN A 104 -0.75 -10.39 -7.67
N MET A 105 -0.49 -10.41 -8.99
CA MET A 105 -1.48 -10.00 -9.98
C MET A 105 -2.73 -10.87 -9.94
N VAL A 106 -3.89 -10.22 -10.15
CA VAL A 106 -5.18 -10.89 -10.20
C VAL A 106 -5.20 -11.96 -11.33
N PRO A 107 -5.41 -13.24 -11.01
CA PRO A 107 -5.15 -14.35 -11.94
C PRO A 107 -6.33 -14.64 -12.87
N THR A 108 -6.74 -13.63 -13.65
CA THR A 108 -7.93 -13.69 -14.51
C THR A 108 -7.85 -14.73 -15.64
N GLU A 109 -6.65 -15.12 -16.08
CA GLU A 109 -6.50 -16.18 -17.09
C GLU A 109 -6.79 -17.61 -16.59
N LEU A 110 -6.97 -17.81 -15.28
CA LEU A 110 -7.18 -19.15 -14.71
C LEU A 110 -8.63 -19.65 -14.81
N GLY A 111 -9.53 -18.90 -15.45
CA GLY A 111 -10.90 -19.36 -15.72
C GLY A 111 -11.86 -19.31 -14.53
N PHE A 112 -11.54 -18.51 -13.51
CA PHE A 112 -12.50 -18.11 -12.48
C PHE A 112 -13.64 -17.31 -13.12
N GLU A 113 -14.88 -17.54 -12.65
CA GLU A 113 -16.03 -16.76 -13.12
C GLU A 113 -16.02 -15.37 -12.49
N ARG A 114 -15.73 -15.31 -11.18
CA ARG A 114 -15.75 -14.08 -10.39
C ARG A 114 -14.61 -14.04 -9.39
N ILE A 115 -13.90 -12.93 -9.35
CA ILE A 115 -12.83 -12.66 -8.37
C ILE A 115 -13.22 -11.43 -7.55
N PHE A 116 -13.29 -11.57 -6.24
CA PHE A 116 -13.42 -10.47 -5.30
C PHE A 116 -12.03 -10.14 -4.74
N THR A 117 -11.62 -8.88 -4.84
CA THR A 117 -10.28 -8.48 -4.38
C THR A 117 -10.30 -7.18 -3.60
N GLY A 118 -9.45 -7.14 -2.56
CA GLY A 118 -8.98 -5.92 -1.91
C GLY A 118 -7.73 -5.37 -2.61
N HIS A 119 -6.84 -4.76 -1.81
CA HIS A 119 -5.61 -4.04 -2.21
C HIS A 119 -5.86 -2.66 -2.80
N ASP A 120 -6.66 -2.59 -3.86
CA ASP A 120 -7.04 -1.33 -4.47
C ASP A 120 -8.18 -0.67 -3.69
N HIS A 121 -7.95 0.56 -3.25
CA HIS A 121 -8.90 1.28 -2.38
C HIS A 121 -10.10 1.86 -3.13
N LYS A 122 -10.05 1.93 -4.47
CA LYS A 122 -11.16 2.41 -5.30
C LYS A 122 -12.02 1.26 -5.80
N ALA A 123 -13.25 1.20 -5.29
CA ALA A 123 -14.23 0.21 -5.71
C ALA A 123 -14.53 0.32 -7.21
N ARG A 124 -14.42 -0.81 -7.92
CA ARG A 124 -14.72 -0.88 -9.36
C ARG A 124 -14.98 -2.31 -9.81
N ARG A 125 -15.65 -2.45 -10.95
CA ARG A 125 -15.86 -3.73 -11.62
C ARG A 125 -15.24 -3.69 -13.00
N LEU A 126 -14.57 -4.75 -13.38
CA LEU A 126 -14.02 -4.92 -14.72
C LEU A 126 -14.14 -6.37 -15.17
N LYS A 127 -14.16 -6.57 -16.49
CA LYS A 127 -14.14 -7.89 -17.10
C LYS A 127 -12.83 -8.09 -17.84
N ARG A 128 -12.05 -9.11 -17.46
CA ARG A 128 -10.75 -9.43 -18.06
C ARG A 128 -10.66 -10.94 -18.24
N HIS A 129 -10.27 -11.41 -19.42
CA HIS A 129 -10.19 -12.84 -19.78
C HIS A 129 -11.47 -13.66 -19.50
N GLY A 130 -12.65 -13.03 -19.61
CA GLY A 130 -13.93 -13.68 -19.33
C GLY A 130 -14.34 -13.67 -17.84
N THR A 131 -13.41 -13.36 -16.94
CA THR A 131 -13.63 -13.24 -15.49
C THR A 131 -14.16 -11.87 -15.10
N GLU A 132 -15.18 -11.83 -14.22
CA GLU A 132 -15.62 -10.61 -13.55
C GLU A 132 -14.72 -10.35 -12.32
N VAL A 133 -13.96 -9.25 -12.35
CA VAL A 133 -13.16 -8.80 -11.20
C VAL A 133 -13.89 -7.67 -10.48
N ILE A 134 -14.12 -7.87 -9.19
CA ILE A 134 -14.82 -6.95 -8.30
C ILE A 134 -13.80 -6.47 -7.27
N VAL A 135 -13.33 -5.25 -7.47
CA VAL A 135 -12.51 -4.53 -6.49
C VAL A 135 -13.47 -3.93 -5.47
N VAL A 136 -13.38 -4.38 -4.22
CA VAL A 136 -14.34 -3.97 -3.18
C VAL A 136 -14.10 -2.55 -2.68
N GLY A 137 -12.88 -2.04 -2.82
CA GLY A 137 -12.48 -0.74 -2.31
C GLY A 137 -12.34 -0.70 -0.79
N SER A 138 -11.97 0.47 -0.29
CA SER A 138 -11.86 0.74 1.14
C SER A 138 -13.23 1.05 1.76
N MET A 139 -13.37 0.82 3.07
CA MET A 139 -14.60 1.15 3.81
C MET A 139 -14.87 2.67 3.89
N GLN A 140 -13.80 3.46 3.75
CA GLN A 140 -13.80 4.90 3.65
C GLN A 140 -12.57 5.30 2.82
N PRO A 141 -12.56 6.48 2.17
CA PRO A 141 -11.37 6.93 1.49
C PRO A 141 -10.24 7.24 2.48
N TYR A 142 -9.03 6.83 2.14
CA TYR A 142 -7.82 7.07 2.93
C TYR A 142 -6.83 8.01 2.24
N ALA A 143 -7.06 8.34 0.97
CA ALA A 143 -6.23 9.26 0.22
C ALA A 143 -6.98 9.89 -0.95
N HIS A 144 -6.57 11.10 -1.32
CA HIS A 144 -7.10 11.83 -2.46
C HIS A 144 -7.12 11.00 -3.76
N GLY A 145 -8.32 10.75 -4.27
CA GLY A 145 -8.56 10.03 -5.53
C GLY A 145 -9.24 8.67 -5.34
N GLU A 146 -9.37 8.23 -4.09
CA GLU A 146 -10.18 7.08 -3.66
C GLU A 146 -11.66 7.45 -3.49
N GLU A 147 -11.97 8.74 -3.52
CA GLU A 147 -13.31 9.26 -3.24
C GLU A 147 -14.34 8.77 -4.26
N ALA A 148 -15.53 8.45 -3.74
CA ALA A 148 -16.74 8.39 -4.55
C ALA A 148 -17.35 9.78 -4.77
N ASP A 149 -17.11 10.71 -3.83
CA ASP A 149 -17.58 12.09 -3.84
C ASP A 149 -16.63 13.03 -3.08
N ASP A 150 -16.83 14.35 -3.18
CA ASP A 150 -15.97 15.36 -2.54
C ASP A 150 -16.38 15.63 -1.07
N SER A 151 -16.95 14.64 -0.37
CA SER A 151 -17.44 14.81 1.00
C SER A 151 -16.29 14.96 2.01
N LEU A 152 -15.27 14.10 1.92
CA LEU A 152 -14.14 14.08 2.87
C LEU A 152 -12.85 14.65 2.27
N TYR A 153 -12.45 14.23 1.08
CA TYR A 153 -11.26 14.77 0.43
C TYR A 153 -11.65 15.68 -0.73
N VAL A 154 -11.07 16.86 -0.76
CA VAL A 154 -11.36 17.87 -1.80
C VAL A 154 -10.06 18.31 -2.43
N THR A 155 -10.05 18.44 -3.76
CA THR A 155 -8.93 19.03 -4.49
C THR A 155 -9.38 20.37 -5.05
N LEU A 156 -8.64 21.43 -4.72
CA LEU A 156 -8.94 22.80 -5.12
C LEU A 156 -7.71 23.44 -5.75
N ARG A 157 -7.92 24.37 -6.66
CA ARG A 157 -6.92 25.36 -7.07
C ARG A 157 -6.90 26.53 -6.07
N PRO A 158 -5.80 27.27 -5.93
CA PRO A 158 -5.70 28.41 -5.01
C PRO A 158 -6.85 29.43 -5.16
N GLU A 159 -7.28 29.69 -6.40
CA GLU A 159 -8.37 30.61 -6.73
C GLU A 159 -9.76 30.09 -6.34
N GLU A 160 -9.92 28.79 -6.11
CA GLU A 160 -11.20 28.16 -5.74
C GLU A 160 -11.41 28.17 -4.22
N VAL A 161 -10.34 28.27 -3.43
CA VAL A 161 -10.38 28.22 -1.96
C VAL A 161 -11.37 29.22 -1.35
N PRO A 162 -11.41 30.51 -1.76
CA PRO A 162 -12.33 31.48 -1.17
C PRO A 162 -13.81 31.16 -1.40
N ALA A 163 -14.14 30.36 -2.42
CA ALA A 163 -15.50 30.00 -2.79
C ALA A 163 -15.89 28.57 -2.34
N ALA A 164 -14.97 27.80 -1.76
CA ALA A 164 -15.14 26.37 -1.48
C ALA A 164 -16.08 26.04 -0.31
N GLY A 165 -16.55 27.04 0.45
CA GLY A 165 -17.44 26.85 1.60
C GLY A 165 -16.70 26.35 2.85
N ASP A 166 -17.38 25.55 3.69
CA ASP A 166 -16.83 25.04 4.95
C ASP A 166 -15.89 23.85 4.72
N LEU A 167 -14.61 24.02 5.06
CA LEU A 167 -13.55 23.03 4.87
C LEU A 167 -13.12 22.31 6.16
N ARG A 168 -13.68 22.67 7.33
CA ARG A 168 -13.20 22.24 8.66
C ARG A 168 -13.06 20.73 8.83
N ASN A 169 -14.00 19.97 8.28
CA ASN A 169 -14.05 18.51 8.40
C ASN A 169 -13.59 17.80 7.12
N LYS A 170 -12.72 18.43 6.33
CA LYS A 170 -12.23 17.90 5.05
C LYS A 170 -10.71 17.77 5.04
N CYS A 171 -10.21 16.83 4.26
CA CYS A 171 -8.83 16.74 3.82
C CYS A 171 -8.69 17.53 2.51
N VAL A 172 -7.92 18.60 2.51
CA VAL A 172 -7.83 19.53 1.39
C VAL A 172 -6.49 19.36 0.67
N ARG A 173 -6.54 19.22 -0.65
CA ARG A 173 -5.38 19.27 -1.54
C ARG A 173 -5.43 20.51 -2.40
N ILE A 174 -4.42 21.37 -2.30
CA ILE A 174 -4.26 22.56 -3.14
C ILE A 174 -3.35 22.22 -4.33
N LEU A 175 -3.84 22.49 -5.55
CA LEU A 175 -3.08 22.37 -6.79
C LEU A 175 -2.34 23.68 -7.08
N GLY A 176 -1.16 23.84 -6.48
CA GLY A 176 -0.36 25.06 -6.53
C GLY A 176 0.00 25.54 -5.13
N GLN A 177 0.30 26.84 -4.99
CA GLN A 177 0.58 27.46 -3.70
C GLN A 177 -0.58 28.37 -3.30
N PHE A 178 -0.93 28.35 -2.01
CA PHE A 178 -1.96 29.21 -1.43
C PHE A 178 -1.45 29.75 -0.09
N ASP A 179 -1.37 31.07 0.03
CA ASP A 179 -0.73 31.78 1.14
C ASP A 179 -1.74 32.22 2.23
N GLY A 180 -2.85 31.49 2.37
CA GLY A 180 -3.88 31.74 3.39
C GLY A 180 -4.11 30.55 4.31
N ASP A 181 -4.74 30.81 5.46
CA ASP A 181 -5.12 29.76 6.40
C ASP A 181 -6.39 29.04 5.92
N ILE A 182 -6.37 27.71 5.99
CA ILE A 182 -7.52 26.85 5.71
C ILE A 182 -7.82 26.04 6.97
N ASP A 183 -8.96 26.33 7.61
CA ASP A 183 -9.48 25.49 8.68
C ASP A 183 -9.97 24.16 8.08
N CYS A 184 -9.22 23.09 8.30
CA CYS A 184 -9.46 21.76 7.75
C CYS A 184 -8.78 20.67 8.60
N LEU A 185 -9.08 19.39 8.33
CA LEU A 185 -8.48 18.26 9.05
C LEU A 185 -7.02 18.02 8.64
N GLN A 186 -6.73 18.24 7.36
CA GLN A 186 -5.42 18.05 6.77
C GLN A 186 -5.31 18.91 5.51
N ILE A 187 -4.17 19.58 5.32
CA ILE A 187 -3.83 20.30 4.08
C ILE A 187 -2.63 19.64 3.39
N THR A 188 -2.71 19.49 2.07
CA THR A 188 -1.60 19.03 1.23
C THR A 188 -1.46 19.91 0.00
N TYR A 189 -0.22 20.15 -0.44
CA TYR A 189 0.07 20.91 -1.65
C TYR A 189 0.63 19.99 -2.73
N LYS A 190 0.16 20.15 -3.96
CA LYS A 190 0.66 19.41 -5.12
C LYS A 190 0.84 20.40 -6.27
N GLN A 191 2.03 20.42 -6.86
CA GLN A 191 2.25 21.19 -8.09
C GLN A 191 1.45 20.56 -9.24
N GLU A 192 0.83 21.40 -10.07
CA GLU A 192 0.25 20.91 -11.32
C GLU A 192 1.36 20.48 -12.27
N LYS A 193 1.22 19.27 -12.81
CA LYS A 193 2.07 18.86 -13.93
C LYS A 193 1.60 19.61 -15.17
N THR A 194 2.40 20.54 -15.66
CA THR A 194 2.22 21.09 -17.00
C THR A 194 2.46 19.99 -18.03
N ALA A 195 1.79 20.05 -19.20
CA ALA A 195 1.92 19.07 -20.28
C ALA A 195 3.35 18.85 -20.81
N ASP A 196 4.29 19.71 -20.41
CA ASP A 196 5.73 19.64 -20.72
C ASP A 196 6.53 18.77 -19.72
N ASP A 197 5.91 18.26 -18.66
CA ASP A 197 6.52 17.32 -17.69
C ASP A 197 6.63 15.87 -18.25
N GLY A 198 6.51 15.74 -19.57
CA GLY A 198 6.65 14.50 -20.34
C GLY A 198 8.10 14.06 -20.54
N SER A 199 9.08 14.94 -20.27
CA SER A 199 10.41 14.50 -19.90
C SER A 199 10.42 14.33 -18.39
N ILE A 200 10.10 13.13 -17.91
CA ILE A 200 10.93 12.61 -16.82
C ILE A 200 12.33 12.73 -17.42
N GLU A 201 13.11 13.75 -17.01
CA GLU A 201 14.55 13.63 -17.16
C GLU A 201 14.82 12.29 -16.54
N GLN A 202 15.10 11.30 -17.39
CA GLN A 202 15.65 10.06 -16.95
C GLN A 202 16.90 10.55 -16.25
N VAL A 203 16.83 10.65 -14.92
CA VAL A 203 18.00 10.77 -14.08
C VAL A 203 18.66 9.43 -14.33
N THR A 204 19.40 9.39 -15.43
CA THR A 204 20.48 8.49 -15.64
C THR A 204 21.33 8.85 -14.45
N LEU A 205 21.21 8.08 -13.37
CA LEU A 205 22.28 7.94 -12.41
C LEU A 205 23.45 7.48 -13.28
N GLY A 206 24.13 8.43 -13.92
CA GLY A 206 25.46 8.23 -14.44
C GLY A 206 26.26 7.67 -13.28
N ASP A 207 27.27 6.85 -13.61
CA ASP A 207 28.09 6.12 -12.65
C ASP A 207 28.23 6.90 -11.35
N PHE A 208 27.68 6.34 -10.27
CA PHE A 208 27.54 7.03 -9.00
C PHE A 208 28.94 7.29 -8.42
N ASP A 209 29.48 8.46 -8.77
CA ASP A 209 30.83 8.86 -8.41
C ASP A 209 30.82 9.49 -7.02
N MET A 210 31.04 8.61 -6.04
CA MET A 210 31.18 8.99 -4.65
C MET A 210 32.31 10.00 -4.42
N GLU A 211 33.38 9.99 -5.21
CA GLU A 211 34.50 10.92 -5.03
C GLU A 211 34.12 12.33 -5.45
N ARG A 212 33.41 12.44 -6.58
CA ARG A 212 32.85 13.71 -7.05
C ARG A 212 31.88 14.31 -6.03
N LEU A 213 30.92 13.52 -5.55
CA LEU A 213 29.94 13.97 -4.55
C LEU A 213 30.61 14.42 -3.24
N PHE A 214 31.63 13.69 -2.80
CA PHE A 214 32.39 14.03 -1.59
C PHE A 214 33.18 15.33 -1.78
N GLY A 215 33.78 15.53 -2.95
CA GLY A 215 34.50 16.76 -3.30
C GLY A 215 33.58 17.98 -3.35
N GLU A 216 32.43 17.87 -4.01
CA GLU A 216 31.44 18.94 -4.14
C GLU A 216 30.89 19.37 -2.78
N ALA A 217 30.48 18.42 -1.94
CA ALA A 217 29.96 18.72 -0.60
C ALA A 217 30.99 19.39 0.32
N PHE A 218 32.26 18.97 0.24
CA PHE A 218 33.34 19.57 1.03
C PHE A 218 33.71 20.97 0.54
N ALA A 219 33.66 21.21 -0.77
CA ALA A 219 33.85 22.54 -1.34
C ALA A 219 32.73 23.51 -0.93
N GLU A 220 31.47 23.06 -0.96
CA GLU A 220 30.32 23.85 -0.51
C GLU A 220 30.41 24.21 0.98
N ALA A 221 30.90 23.27 1.81
CA ALA A 221 31.16 23.50 3.23
C ALA A 221 32.43 24.34 3.52
N GLY A 222 33.15 24.81 2.49
CA GLY A 222 34.35 25.63 2.65
C GLY A 222 35.58 24.88 3.16
N VAL A 223 35.62 23.55 3.00
CA VAL A 223 36.76 22.73 3.40
C VAL A 223 37.87 22.84 2.34
N SER A 224 39.12 22.98 2.78
CA SER A 224 40.26 23.09 1.85
C SER A 224 40.48 21.78 1.08
N ALA A 225 40.90 21.89 -0.17
CA ALA A 225 41.18 20.75 -1.04
C ALA A 225 42.17 19.75 -0.42
N GLU A 226 43.17 20.25 0.31
CA GLU A 226 44.15 19.43 1.04
C GLU A 226 43.48 18.57 2.12
N ARG A 227 42.56 19.13 2.91
CA ARG A 227 41.81 18.39 3.94
C ARG A 227 40.83 17.40 3.32
N THR A 228 40.18 17.77 2.22
CA THR A 228 39.29 16.88 1.47
C THR A 228 40.04 15.64 0.98
N GLN A 229 41.25 15.80 0.43
CA GLN A 229 42.07 14.68 -0.04
C GLN A 229 42.51 13.74 1.10
N ILE A 230 42.88 14.29 2.26
CA ILE A 230 43.23 13.48 3.44
C ILE A 230 42.04 12.62 3.89
N VAL A 231 40.84 13.22 3.96
CA VAL A 231 39.62 12.50 4.40
C VAL A 231 39.17 11.46 3.37
N LEU A 232 39.24 11.80 2.08
CA LEU A 232 38.92 10.87 1.00
C LEU A 232 39.85 9.64 1.01
N GLY A 233 41.16 9.86 1.19
CA GLY A 233 42.13 8.77 1.31
C GLY A 233 41.90 7.86 2.52
N GLN A 234 41.49 8.43 3.67
CA GLN A 234 41.11 7.64 4.84
C GLN A 234 39.85 6.80 4.60
N TYR A 235 38.86 7.37 3.90
CA TYR A 235 37.63 6.68 3.53
C TYR A 235 37.92 5.50 2.58
N GLN A 236 38.71 5.71 1.53
CA GLN A 236 39.14 4.65 0.60
C GLN A 236 39.89 3.52 1.33
N ALA A 237 40.86 3.86 2.18
CA ALA A 237 41.64 2.89 2.93
C ALA A 237 40.75 2.01 3.84
N LYS A 238 39.72 2.60 4.47
CA LYS A 238 38.75 1.85 5.29
C LYS A 238 37.86 0.94 4.46
N ARG A 239 37.44 1.35 3.27
CA ARG A 239 36.65 0.52 2.36
C ARG A 239 37.43 -0.69 1.87
N THR A 240 38.66 -0.47 1.42
CA THR A 240 39.56 -1.56 1.01
C THR A 240 39.81 -2.55 2.15
N ALA A 241 39.99 -2.07 3.39
CA ALA A 241 40.16 -2.93 4.57
C ALA A 241 38.88 -3.70 4.96
N ALA A 242 37.69 -3.20 4.61
CA ALA A 242 36.39 -3.82 4.89
C ALA A 242 35.93 -4.79 3.78
N GLY A 243 36.69 -4.94 2.69
CA GLY A 243 36.37 -5.87 1.60
C GLY A 243 35.21 -5.44 0.70
N VAL A 244 34.93 -4.14 0.60
CA VAL A 244 33.91 -3.55 -0.28
C VAL A 244 34.52 -2.51 -1.21
#